data_AF-A0A9P9TAX5-F1
#
_entry.id   AF-A0A9P9TAX5-F1
#
_cell.length_a   1.000
_cell.length_b   1.000
_cell.length_c   1.000
_cell.angle_alpha   90.00
_cell.angle_beta   90.00
_cell.angle_gamma   90.00
#
_symmetry.space_group_name_H-M   'P 1'
#
loop_
_entity.id
_entity.type
_entity.pdbx_description
1 polymer ?
#
loop_
_entity_poly.entity_id
_entity_poly.type
_entity_poly.pdbx_seq_one_letter_code
_entity_poly.pdbx_strand_id
1 'polypeptide(L)'
;MGFTDFFTDVWETFAQPSPDAEVQGGSSTKSPASGTDEESSEEAEVNKQDAKKGGESQEQGHKPSGKGSDDEEPEEEEEEEEDETPDPKETLEKECAESKQCHGPKHHYDECVERVTGQIENDGKASEDCVEEFFHLAHCATQCAAPKLFAQLK
;
A
#
# COMPACT_ATOMS: atom_id res chain seq x y z
N MET A 1 12.45 28.34 -27.73
CA MET A 1 12.93 27.17 -26.99
C MET A 1 11.95 27.01 -25.86
N GLY A 2 10.83 26.37 -26.19
CA GLY A 2 9.58 26.46 -25.43
C GLY A 2 9.48 25.30 -24.45
N PHE A 3 8.60 25.41 -23.46
CA PHE A 3 8.36 24.35 -22.46
C PHE A 3 8.04 22.99 -23.09
N THR A 4 7.53 22.96 -24.33
CA THR A 4 7.29 21.74 -25.12
C THR A 4 8.55 20.94 -25.41
N ASP A 5 9.72 21.58 -25.51
CA ASP A 5 11.00 20.89 -25.70
C ASP A 5 11.33 20.05 -24.45
N PHE A 6 11.06 20.58 -23.25
CA PHE A 6 11.34 19.90 -21.97
C PHE A 6 10.45 18.66 -21.74
N PHE A 7 9.17 18.75 -22.10
CA PHE A 7 8.27 17.59 -22.01
C PHE A 7 8.61 16.51 -23.04
N THR A 8 9.08 16.90 -24.23
CA THR A 8 9.48 15.96 -25.28
C THR A 8 10.78 15.25 -24.90
N ASP A 9 11.78 15.98 -24.37
CA ASP A 9 13.04 15.41 -23.87
C ASP A 9 12.83 14.43 -22.69
N VAL A 10 11.88 14.72 -21.78
CA VAL A 10 11.55 13.82 -20.66
C VAL A 10 10.82 12.57 -21.14
N TRP A 11 9.86 12.72 -22.07
CA TRP A 11 9.17 11.56 -22.64
C TRP A 11 10.13 10.70 -23.47
N GLU A 12 11.05 11.29 -24.23
CA GLU A 12 12.02 10.55 -25.03
C GLU A 12 13.06 9.82 -24.16
N THR A 13 13.44 10.40 -23.01
CA THR A 13 14.34 9.75 -22.04
C THR A 13 13.67 8.57 -21.32
N PHE A 14 12.36 8.64 -21.08
CA PHE A 14 11.63 7.61 -20.33
C PHE A 14 10.97 6.54 -21.22
N ALA A 15 10.67 6.87 -22.48
CA ALA A 15 10.06 5.95 -23.45
C ALA A 15 11.07 5.05 -24.17
N GLN A 16 12.38 5.30 -24.01
CA GLN A 16 13.42 4.39 -24.48
C GLN A 16 13.70 3.33 -23.40
N PRO A 17 13.31 2.06 -23.61
CA PRO A 17 13.72 1.00 -22.70
C PRO A 17 15.24 0.87 -22.78
N SER A 18 15.90 0.88 -21.62
CA SER A 18 17.32 0.53 -21.52
C SER A 18 17.53 -0.87 -22.11
N PRO A 19 18.57 -1.09 -22.94
CA PRO A 19 18.75 -2.34 -23.69
C PRO A 19 19.00 -3.59 -22.82
N ASP A 20 19.09 -3.45 -21.50
CA ASP A 20 19.38 -4.53 -20.55
C ASP A 20 18.26 -4.78 -19.51
N ALA A 21 17.08 -4.17 -19.65
CA ALA A 21 15.96 -4.42 -18.76
C ALA A 21 14.95 -5.41 -19.39
N GLU A 22 15.32 -6.69 -19.45
CA GLU A 22 14.33 -7.77 -19.60
C GLU A 22 13.52 -7.88 -18.29
N VAL A 23 12.45 -7.10 -18.16
CA VAL A 23 11.44 -7.31 -17.13
C VAL A 23 10.57 -8.49 -17.57
N GLN A 24 10.95 -9.70 -17.18
CA GLN A 24 10.04 -10.85 -17.22
C GLN A 24 8.97 -10.66 -16.13
N GLY A 25 7.94 -9.88 -16.46
CA GLY A 25 6.69 -9.86 -15.72
C GLY A 25 5.97 -11.19 -15.90
N GLY A 26 6.06 -12.06 -14.89
CA GLY A 26 5.30 -13.30 -14.82
C GLY A 26 5.39 -13.86 -13.40
N SER A 27 4.24 -14.18 -12.79
CA SER A 27 4.22 -14.95 -11.54
C SER A 27 4.95 -16.27 -11.80
N SER A 28 6.06 -16.52 -11.10
CA SER A 28 6.87 -17.72 -11.28
C SER A 28 6.08 -18.93 -10.76
N THR A 29 5.46 -19.68 -11.66
CA THR A 29 4.73 -20.93 -11.36
C THR A 29 5.65 -22.11 -11.00
N LYS A 30 6.92 -21.84 -10.69
CA LYS A 30 7.94 -22.87 -10.45
C LYS A 30 8.65 -22.76 -9.11
N SER A 31 8.36 -21.75 -8.30
CA SER A 31 9.01 -21.64 -6.99
C SER A 31 8.09 -20.95 -5.98
N PRO A 32 7.64 -21.66 -4.92
CA PRO A 32 6.86 -21.04 -3.87
C PRO A 32 7.74 -20.06 -3.09
N ALA A 33 7.16 -18.96 -2.62
CA ALA A 33 7.85 -17.87 -1.93
C ALA A 33 8.50 -18.26 -0.57
N SER A 34 8.38 -19.52 -0.14
CA SER A 34 8.81 -19.99 1.19
C SER A 34 10.19 -20.67 1.23
N GLY A 35 10.93 -20.76 0.11
CA GLY A 35 12.33 -21.20 0.12
C GLY A 35 12.56 -22.68 0.47
N THR A 36 11.51 -23.50 0.43
CA THR A 36 11.57 -24.96 0.52
C THR A 36 11.05 -25.57 -0.78
N ASP A 37 11.76 -26.54 -1.35
CA ASP A 37 11.54 -27.10 -2.70
C ASP A 37 10.25 -27.95 -2.85
N GLU A 38 9.39 -28.02 -1.83
CA GLU A 38 8.13 -28.78 -1.90
C GLU A 38 6.92 -27.85 -1.92
N GLU A 39 6.22 -27.84 -3.06
CA GLU A 39 4.91 -27.18 -3.20
C GLU A 39 3.81 -28.00 -2.50
N SER A 40 2.94 -27.35 -1.72
CA SER A 40 1.75 -28.01 -1.19
C SER A 40 0.78 -28.36 -2.32
N SER A 41 -0.05 -29.39 -2.11
CA SER A 41 -1.06 -29.81 -3.09
C SER A 41 -2.02 -28.67 -3.48
N GLU A 42 -2.36 -27.78 -2.56
CA GLU A 42 -3.24 -26.64 -2.86
C GLU A 42 -2.59 -25.65 -3.82
N GLU A 43 -1.33 -25.25 -3.56
CA GLU A 43 -0.56 -24.33 -4.41
C GLU A 43 -0.37 -24.90 -5.82
N ALA A 44 -0.11 -26.21 -5.93
CA ALA A 44 0.04 -26.89 -7.21
C ALA A 44 -1.26 -26.95 -8.03
N GLU A 45 -2.42 -26.92 -7.38
CA GLU A 45 -3.72 -26.91 -8.07
C GLU A 45 -4.11 -25.51 -8.54
N VAL A 46 -3.81 -24.47 -7.76
CA VAL A 46 -4.02 -23.07 -8.17
C VAL A 46 -3.10 -22.70 -9.33
N ASN A 47 -1.80 -23.03 -9.26
CA ASN A 47 -0.85 -22.78 -10.34
C ASN A 47 -1.25 -23.43 -11.68
N LYS A 48 -1.90 -24.60 -11.64
CA LYS A 48 -2.44 -25.27 -12.84
C LYS A 48 -3.69 -24.60 -13.40
N GLN A 49 -4.50 -23.94 -12.56
CA GLN A 49 -5.66 -23.19 -13.02
C GLN A 49 -5.24 -21.87 -13.67
N ASP A 50 -4.27 -21.17 -13.08
CA ASP A 50 -3.69 -19.95 -13.66
C ASP A 50 -3.03 -20.21 -15.01
N ALA A 51 -2.27 -21.31 -15.14
CA ALA A 51 -1.66 -21.70 -16.42
C ALA A 51 -2.68 -22.03 -17.53
N LYS A 52 -3.92 -22.40 -17.19
CA LYS A 52 -4.98 -22.74 -18.15
C LYS A 52 -5.86 -21.54 -18.55
N LYS A 53 -5.77 -20.42 -17.85
CA LYS A 53 -6.55 -19.19 -18.09
C LYS A 53 -5.76 -18.10 -18.83
N GLY A 54 -4.71 -18.47 -19.55
CA GLY A 54 -3.98 -17.57 -20.44
C GLY A 54 -4.82 -17.15 -21.64
N GLY A 55 -5.52 -16.03 -21.53
CA GLY A 55 -6.07 -15.31 -22.68
C GLY A 55 -7.53 -14.86 -22.54
N GLU A 56 -7.81 -13.92 -21.65
CA GLU A 56 -8.80 -12.83 -21.80
C GLU A 56 -8.90 -12.10 -20.45
N SER A 57 -7.92 -11.25 -20.16
CA SER A 57 -8.10 -10.16 -19.20
C SER A 57 -8.06 -8.88 -20.00
N GLN A 58 -9.24 -8.34 -20.30
CA GLN A 58 -9.38 -6.98 -20.81
C GLN A 58 -8.67 -6.04 -19.84
N GLU A 59 -7.53 -5.51 -20.27
CA GLU A 59 -6.88 -4.37 -19.66
C GLU A 59 -7.82 -3.17 -19.76
N GLN A 60 -8.63 -2.93 -18.74
CA GLN A 60 -9.19 -1.61 -18.47
C GLN A 60 -8.30 -0.94 -17.42
N GLY A 61 -7.12 -0.52 -17.88
CA GLY A 61 -6.27 0.40 -17.15
C GLY A 61 -7.01 1.72 -16.91
N HIS A 62 -6.92 2.22 -15.69
CA HIS A 62 -7.48 3.50 -15.30
C HIS A 62 -6.76 4.62 -16.07
N LYS A 63 -7.51 5.31 -16.95
CA LYS A 63 -7.03 6.47 -17.72
C LYS A 63 -7.42 7.73 -16.93
N PRO A 64 -6.49 8.48 -16.32
CA PRO A 64 -6.83 9.77 -15.74
C PRO A 64 -7.30 10.70 -16.88
N SER A 65 -8.54 11.16 -16.77
CA SER A 65 -9.19 12.03 -17.73
C SER A 65 -8.66 13.45 -17.56
N GLY A 66 -7.71 13.84 -18.40
CA GLY A 66 -7.30 15.24 -18.53
C GLY A 66 -8.35 16.05 -19.29
N LYS A 67 -8.94 17.04 -18.62
CA LYS A 67 -9.70 18.11 -19.27
C LYS A 67 -9.41 19.44 -18.55
N GLY A 68 -8.38 20.14 -19.00
CA GLY A 68 -8.20 21.55 -18.68
C GLY A 68 -8.87 22.40 -19.76
N SER A 69 -9.80 23.26 -19.37
CA SER A 69 -10.16 24.48 -20.10
C SER A 69 -10.73 25.47 -19.09
N ASP A 70 -9.92 26.48 -18.79
CA ASP A 70 -10.21 27.67 -18.00
C ASP A 70 -10.74 28.77 -18.93
N ASP A 71 -11.86 29.42 -18.55
CA ASP A 71 -12.25 30.79 -18.95
C ASP A 71 -13.23 31.35 -17.88
N GLU A 72 -12.88 32.50 -17.31
CA GLU A 72 -13.38 33.18 -16.09
C GLU A 72 -14.88 33.52 -16.00
N GLU A 73 -15.51 33.37 -14.82
CA GLU A 73 -15.99 34.43 -13.87
C GLU A 73 -16.92 33.82 -12.76
N PRO A 74 -17.20 34.50 -11.63
CA PRO A 74 -17.22 33.89 -10.30
C PRO A 74 -18.62 33.63 -9.76
N GLU A 75 -19.02 32.38 -9.52
CA GLU A 75 -20.14 32.07 -8.62
C GLU A 75 -19.89 30.74 -7.89
N GLU A 76 -19.93 30.82 -6.56
CA GLU A 76 -20.18 29.76 -5.58
C GLU A 76 -19.50 28.40 -5.84
N GLU A 77 -18.25 28.28 -5.37
CA GLU A 77 -17.61 26.99 -5.11
C GLU A 77 -18.31 26.33 -3.92
N GLU A 78 -19.41 25.61 -4.19
CA GLU A 78 -19.72 24.41 -3.42
C GLU A 78 -18.55 23.44 -3.62
N GLU A 79 -17.57 23.49 -2.72
CA GLU A 79 -16.66 22.36 -2.49
C GLU A 79 -17.55 21.15 -2.16
N GLU A 80 -17.87 20.34 -3.17
CA GLU A 80 -18.16 18.92 -2.96
C GLU A 80 -16.87 18.31 -2.39
N GLU A 81 -16.67 18.50 -1.08
CA GLU A 81 -15.90 17.62 -0.24
C GLU A 81 -16.55 16.24 -0.43
N GLU A 82 -16.03 15.47 -1.37
CA GLU A 82 -16.27 14.04 -1.47
C GLU A 82 -15.78 13.45 -0.14
N ASP A 83 -16.67 13.44 0.85
CA ASP A 83 -16.52 12.82 2.16
C ASP A 83 -16.27 11.33 1.90
N GLU A 84 -15.01 10.99 1.62
CA GLU A 84 -14.54 9.62 1.50
C GLU A 84 -14.80 9.00 2.87
N THR A 85 -15.93 8.31 2.95
CA THR A 85 -16.46 7.85 4.22
C THR A 85 -15.38 6.96 4.85
N PRO A 86 -14.86 7.31 6.04
CA PRO A 86 -13.64 6.69 6.55
C PRO A 86 -13.82 5.19 6.68
N ASP A 87 -12.82 4.43 6.24
CA ASP A 87 -12.89 2.97 6.30
C ASP A 87 -13.15 2.52 7.76
N PRO A 88 -14.18 1.68 8.01
CA PRO A 88 -14.53 1.27 9.36
C PRO A 88 -13.40 0.52 10.09
N LYS A 89 -12.53 -0.19 9.37
CA LYS A 89 -11.39 -0.91 9.96
C LYS A 89 -10.41 0.08 10.56
N GLU A 90 -9.98 1.08 9.82
CA GLU A 90 -8.99 2.07 10.29
C GLU A 90 -9.48 2.80 11.55
N THR A 91 -10.76 3.19 11.54
CA THR A 91 -11.40 3.83 12.69
C THR A 91 -11.40 2.90 13.92
N LEU A 92 -11.84 1.64 13.74
CA LEU A 92 -11.91 0.67 14.82
C LEU A 92 -10.54 0.25 15.35
N GLU A 93 -9.55 0.08 14.49
CA GLU A 93 -8.19 -0.26 14.88
C GLU A 93 -7.54 0.87 15.68
N LYS A 94 -7.77 2.13 15.31
CA LYS A 94 -7.29 3.29 16.07
C LYS A 94 -7.95 3.39 17.45
N GLU A 95 -9.28 3.28 17.52
CA GLU A 95 -9.99 3.22 18.80
C GLU A 95 -9.50 2.07 19.69
N CYS A 96 -9.25 0.91 19.09
CA CYS A 96 -8.72 -0.26 19.79
C CYS A 96 -7.28 -0.06 20.26
N ALA A 97 -6.42 0.60 19.48
CA ALA A 97 -5.05 0.93 19.87
C ALA A 97 -5.00 1.91 21.05
N GLU A 98 -5.92 2.88 21.11
CA GLU A 98 -6.05 3.86 22.22
C GLU A 98 -6.80 3.31 23.44
N SER A 99 -7.37 2.10 23.32
CA SER A 99 -8.16 1.51 24.39
C SER A 99 -7.29 0.96 25.54
N LYS A 100 -7.88 0.86 26.73
CA LYS A 100 -7.19 0.42 27.96
C LYS A 100 -6.53 -0.97 27.86
N GLN A 101 -7.09 -1.86 27.04
CA GLN A 101 -6.55 -3.21 26.81
C GLN A 101 -5.24 -3.20 26.03
N CYS A 102 -5.04 -2.23 25.11
CA CYS A 102 -3.85 -2.12 24.27
C CYS A 102 -2.85 -1.05 24.74
N HIS A 103 -3.12 -0.40 25.88
CA HIS A 103 -2.25 0.64 26.44
C HIS A 103 -0.81 0.18 26.65
N GLY A 104 -0.60 -1.04 27.16
CA GLY A 104 0.75 -1.58 27.39
C GLY A 104 1.57 -1.70 26.09
N PRO A 105 1.11 -2.48 25.11
CA PRO A 105 1.74 -2.57 23.80
C PRO A 105 1.92 -1.21 23.12
N LYS A 106 0.93 -0.32 23.23
CA LYS A 106 1.02 1.05 22.70
C LYS A 106 2.15 1.85 23.34
N HIS A 107 2.24 1.84 24.66
CA HIS A 107 3.31 2.54 25.38
C HIS A 107 4.70 2.06 24.95
N HIS A 108 4.90 0.74 24.81
CA HIS A 108 6.19 0.19 24.36
C HIS A 108 6.52 0.59 22.92
N TYR A 109 5.53 0.59 22.04
CA TYR A 109 5.71 1.06 20.67
C TYR A 109 6.08 2.55 20.62
N ASP A 110 5.34 3.40 21.33
CA ASP A 110 5.60 4.84 21.37
C ASP A 110 7.01 5.14 21.93
N GLU A 111 7.44 4.43 22.99
CA GLU A 111 8.79 4.53 23.56
C GLU A 111 9.88 4.09 22.56
N CYS A 112 9.64 3.02 21.81
CA CYS A 112 10.56 2.58 20.75
C CYS A 112 10.67 3.65 19.66
N VAL A 113 9.55 4.23 19.21
CA VAL A 113 9.52 5.27 18.18
C VAL A 113 10.31 6.50 18.63
N GLU A 114 10.14 6.94 19.88
CA GLU A 114 10.93 8.05 20.43
C GLU A 114 12.44 7.75 20.40
N ARG A 115 12.83 6.53 20.77
CA ARG A 115 14.24 6.10 20.79
C ARG A 115 14.84 6.01 19.38
N VAL A 116 14.12 5.43 18.43
CA VAL A 116 14.52 5.30 17.02
C VAL A 116 14.62 6.68 16.37
N THR A 117 13.63 7.54 16.58
CA THR A 117 13.64 8.93 16.07
C THR A 117 14.83 9.69 16.62
N GLY A 118 15.10 9.58 17.92
CA GLY A 118 16.28 10.19 18.55
C GLY A 118 17.60 9.70 17.96
N GLN A 119 17.74 8.41 17.63
CA GLN A 119 18.94 7.90 16.94
C GLN A 119 19.09 8.46 15.53
N ILE A 120 18.00 8.56 14.77
CA ILE A 120 18.02 9.14 13.41
C ILE A 120 18.45 10.60 13.46
N GLU A 121 17.93 11.37 14.42
CA GLU A 121 18.28 12.79 14.58
C GLU A 121 19.75 13.00 15.01
N ASN A 122 20.30 12.12 15.86
CA ASN A 122 21.67 12.26 16.37
C ASN A 122 22.74 11.65 15.45
N ASP A 123 22.50 10.45 14.93
CA ASP A 123 23.49 9.64 14.21
C ASP A 123 23.20 9.56 12.70
N GLY A 124 22.08 10.12 12.23
CA GLY A 124 21.61 10.05 10.85
C GLY A 124 21.04 8.68 10.46
N LYS A 125 21.01 7.71 11.39
CA LYS A 125 20.47 6.36 11.21
C LYS A 125 20.09 5.74 12.56
N ALA A 126 19.08 4.88 12.56
CA ALA A 126 18.76 4.03 13.71
C ALA A 126 19.51 2.69 13.63
N SER A 127 19.86 2.15 14.79
CA SER A 127 20.49 0.82 14.94
C SER A 127 19.49 -0.29 15.32
N GLU A 128 18.26 0.10 15.65
CA GLU A 128 17.14 -0.79 15.99
C GLU A 128 15.89 -0.39 15.19
N ASP A 129 14.91 -1.28 15.16
CA ASP A 129 13.58 -1.05 14.59
C ASP A 129 12.50 -1.37 15.62
N CYS A 130 11.27 -0.90 15.38
CA CYS A 130 10.13 -1.08 16.28
C CYS A 130 9.13 -2.14 15.79
N VAL A 131 9.59 -3.08 14.95
CA VAL A 131 8.69 -4.05 14.33
C VAL A 131 8.11 -4.99 15.39
N GLU A 132 8.87 -5.43 16.38
CA GLU A 132 8.35 -6.30 17.44
C GLU A 132 7.23 -5.62 18.24
N GLU A 133 7.45 -4.40 18.70
CA GLU A 133 6.46 -3.61 19.45
C GLU A 133 5.25 -3.27 18.60
N PHE A 134 5.46 -2.98 17.31
CA PHE A 134 4.37 -2.77 16.36
C PHE A 134 3.51 -4.03 16.23
N PHE A 135 4.11 -5.22 16.12
CA PHE A 135 3.36 -6.47 16.04
C PHE A 135 2.56 -6.75 17.31
N HIS A 136 3.10 -6.43 18.50
CA HIS A 136 2.33 -6.52 19.75
C HIS A 136 1.14 -5.57 19.78
N LEU A 137 1.31 -4.32 19.33
CA LEU A 137 0.23 -3.33 19.25
C LEU A 137 -0.82 -3.75 18.21
N ALA A 138 -0.40 -4.10 17.01
CA ALA A 138 -1.26 -4.53 15.92
C ALA A 138 -2.03 -5.81 16.28
N HIS A 139 -1.38 -6.78 16.93
CA HIS A 139 -2.06 -7.98 17.41
C HIS A 139 -3.19 -7.66 18.40
N CYS A 140 -2.93 -6.75 19.35
CA CYS A 140 -3.95 -6.32 20.30
C CYS A 140 -5.09 -5.54 19.62
N ALA A 141 -4.75 -4.57 18.77
CA ALA A 141 -5.72 -3.72 18.10
C ALA A 141 -6.62 -4.53 17.15
N THR A 142 -6.04 -5.45 16.37
CA THR A 142 -6.79 -6.32 15.44
C THR A 142 -7.69 -7.30 16.17
N GLN A 143 -7.25 -7.90 17.28
CA GLN A 143 -8.11 -8.76 18.10
C GLN A 143 -9.32 -8.00 18.68
N CYS A 144 -9.14 -6.74 19.04
CA CYS A 144 -10.22 -5.87 19.50
C CYS A 144 -11.15 -5.44 18.35
N ALA A 145 -10.60 -5.10 17.18
CA ALA A 145 -11.33 -4.53 16.06
C ALA A 145 -12.08 -5.59 15.24
N ALA A 146 -11.51 -6.77 15.04
CA ALA A 146 -12.07 -7.84 14.21
C ALA A 146 -13.56 -8.16 14.49
N PRO A 147 -14.00 -8.44 15.74
CA PRO A 147 -15.41 -8.75 15.99
C PRO A 147 -16.36 -7.56 15.73
N LYS A 148 -15.86 -6.32 15.84
CA LYS A 148 -16.64 -5.10 15.59
C LYS A 148 -16.73 -4.81 14.09
N LEU A 149 -15.64 -5.00 13.37
CA LEU A 149 -15.55 -4.77 11.93
C LEU A 149 -16.50 -5.70 11.18
N PHE A 150 -16.43 -7.02 11.44
CA PHE A 150 -17.31 -7.98 10.77
C PHE A 150 -18.80 -7.84 11.14
N ALA A 151 -19.14 -7.12 12.21
CA ALA A 151 -20.52 -6.78 12.52
C ALA A 151 -21.07 -5.60 11.70
N GLN A 152 -20.18 -4.75 11.17
CA GLN A 152 -20.53 -3.58 10.37
C GLN A 152 -20.54 -3.86 8.87
N LEU A 153 -19.73 -4.81 8.42
CA LEU A 153 -19.70 -5.27 7.03
C LEU A 153 -20.92 -6.16 6.72
N LYS A 154 -21.59 -5.92 5.59
CA LYS A 154 -22.74 -6.69 5.08
C LYS A 154 -22.39 -7.49 3.84
#